data_AF-A0A254RSQ9-F1
#
_entry.id   AF-A0A254RSQ9-F1
#
_cell.length_a   1.000
_cell.length_b   1.000
_cell.length_c   1.000
_cell.angle_alpha   90.00
_cell.angle_beta   90.00
_cell.angle_gamma   90.00
#
_symmetry.space_group_name_H-M   'P 1'
#
loop_
_entity.id
_entity.type
_entity.pdbx_description
1 polymer ?
#
loop_
_entity_poly.entity_id
_entity_poly.type
_entity_poly.pdbx_seq_one_letter_code
_entity_poly.pdbx_strand_id
1 'polypeptide(L)'
;MNINFFEMVAVKAGFVAFALAMGLVACGDDGSTNGPSNGHNDLSASFVESEGDLPNCTESGDGSVSFVDGTKEGFVCKDRKWLHYDMLADIEENLPGCAGSREGLTAYLYEENRELKCVEGAWGAVGEEAGSSSSVFPSSSSSVIPGTAPESGSSVASSSSAKSSSSVASSSSAKSSSSVADKANCAYLNPNIDYGTMTDTRDGQVYKTVTIGTQTWMAENLNYDPGDVSSMGSYAWSGCYDNKSVNCTKYGRLYTWEVAMSDASCAYGNSCNPSGIVQGVCPSGWHLPSYDEWNTLFTYVGGTGIAGQKLKANTSLWTTYSGVTNDDSFGFAVLPAGYRGDNGYFYDEGYGARFWSSTEDDSDDASRWSFRYNYDGVNSYWSNKGSAFSVRCLRD
;
A
#
# COMPACT_ATOMS: atom_id res chain seq x y z
N MET A 1 33.68 -37.28 -41.75
CA MET A 1 34.18 -36.44 -42.86
C MET A 1 33.42 -36.78 -44.13
N ASN A 2 32.64 -35.85 -44.66
CA ASN A 2 32.69 -35.45 -46.07
C ASN A 2 31.75 -34.26 -46.26
N ILE A 3 32.25 -33.22 -46.93
CA ILE A 3 31.49 -32.03 -47.30
C ILE A 3 31.01 -32.26 -48.73
N ASN A 4 29.77 -31.91 -49.05
CA ASN A 4 29.37 -31.61 -50.42
C ASN A 4 28.41 -30.42 -50.43
N PHE A 5 28.87 -29.35 -51.07
CA PHE A 5 28.08 -28.20 -51.48
C PHE A 5 27.09 -28.63 -52.58
N PHE A 6 25.88 -28.06 -52.62
CA PHE A 6 25.17 -27.84 -53.88
C PHE A 6 24.25 -26.61 -53.77
N GLU A 7 23.96 -25.99 -54.92
CA GLU A 7 23.63 -24.56 -55.00
C GLU A 7 22.14 -24.20 -54.83
N MET A 8 21.92 -22.91 -54.56
CA MET A 8 20.61 -22.27 -54.62
C MET A 8 20.06 -22.23 -56.05
N VAL A 9 18.79 -22.59 -56.24
CA VAL A 9 18.03 -22.24 -57.45
C VAL A 9 17.06 -21.11 -57.11
N ALA A 10 17.32 -19.91 -57.64
CA ALA A 10 16.45 -18.76 -57.45
C ALA A 10 15.30 -18.75 -58.47
N VAL A 11 14.04 -18.75 -58.00
CA VAL A 11 12.85 -18.58 -58.83
C VAL A 11 12.34 -17.14 -58.70
N LYS A 12 12.27 -16.42 -59.82
CA LYS A 12 11.72 -15.04 -59.86
C LYS A 12 10.24 -15.05 -60.22
N ALA A 13 9.42 -14.53 -59.32
CA ALA A 13 8.12 -13.91 -59.61
C ALA A 13 7.99 -12.67 -58.70
N GLY A 14 7.30 -11.60 -59.06
CA GLY A 14 6.51 -11.37 -60.27
C GLY A 14 5.40 -10.36 -59.96
N PHE A 15 5.76 -9.08 -59.86
CA PHE A 15 4.88 -8.03 -59.32
C PHE A 15 3.54 -7.90 -60.07
N VAL A 16 2.46 -7.82 -59.29
CA VAL A 16 1.29 -7.00 -59.62
C VAL A 16 0.95 -6.19 -58.36
N ALA A 17 0.93 -4.87 -58.48
CA ALA A 17 0.55 -3.97 -57.39
C ALA A 17 -0.89 -3.46 -57.61
N PHE A 18 -1.64 -3.28 -56.54
CA PHE A 18 -2.88 -2.52 -56.54
C PHE A 18 -2.77 -1.41 -55.50
N ALA A 19 -2.71 -0.17 -55.97
CA ALA A 19 -2.73 1.01 -55.11
C ALA A 19 -4.16 1.54 -55.02
N LEU A 20 -4.61 1.89 -53.81
CA LEU A 20 -5.77 2.74 -53.62
C LEU A 20 -5.34 3.95 -52.80
N ALA A 21 -5.50 5.14 -53.37
CA ALA A 21 -5.19 6.40 -52.71
C ALA A 21 -6.47 7.07 -52.21
N MET A 22 -6.43 7.64 -51.01
CA MET A 22 -7.33 8.71 -50.59
C MET A 22 -6.49 9.88 -50.10
N GLY A 23 -6.85 11.08 -50.54
CA GLY A 23 -6.02 12.27 -50.39
C GLY A 23 -6.27 13.05 -49.10
N LEU A 24 -5.28 13.82 -48.69
CA LEU A 24 -5.38 14.81 -47.62
C LEU A 24 -6.27 15.99 -48.05
N VAL A 25 -7.05 16.52 -47.11
CA VAL A 25 -7.52 17.91 -47.09
C VAL A 25 -7.24 18.44 -45.69
N ALA A 26 -6.71 19.66 -45.60
CA ALA A 26 -6.32 20.28 -44.34
C ALA A 26 -6.79 21.74 -44.25
N CYS A 27 -7.40 22.07 -43.11
CA CYS A 27 -7.66 23.37 -42.50
C CYS A 27 -7.98 23.07 -41.01
N GLY A 28 -7.77 23.96 -40.04
CA GLY A 28 -7.24 25.31 -40.11
C GLY A 28 -7.82 26.18 -39.00
N ASP A 29 -7.09 26.27 -37.89
CA ASP A 29 -7.14 27.22 -36.76
C ASP A 29 -8.42 27.40 -35.90
N ASP A 30 -8.14 27.79 -34.64
CA ASP A 30 -8.92 28.49 -33.61
C ASP A 30 -10.34 28.03 -33.20
N GLY A 31 -10.51 27.79 -31.90
CA GLY A 31 -11.84 27.70 -31.26
C GLY A 31 -11.87 27.03 -29.88
N SER A 32 -11.57 27.74 -28.80
CA SER A 32 -11.87 27.27 -27.44
C SER A 32 -13.34 27.52 -27.09
N THR A 33 -14.08 26.49 -26.62
CA THR A 33 -15.03 26.61 -25.48
C THR A 33 -15.66 25.27 -25.05
N ASN A 34 -15.47 24.94 -23.77
CA ASN A 34 -16.43 24.38 -22.80
C ASN A 34 -17.38 23.22 -23.19
N GLY A 35 -17.19 22.07 -22.52
CA GLY A 35 -18.32 21.29 -21.97
C GLY A 35 -18.15 19.76 -21.93
N PRO A 36 -18.57 19.05 -20.85
CA PRO A 36 -18.71 19.48 -19.46
C PRO A 36 -17.72 18.74 -18.53
N SER A 37 -17.30 19.40 -17.45
CA SER A 37 -16.52 18.77 -16.38
C SER A 37 -17.45 18.01 -15.42
N ASN A 38 -17.44 16.67 -15.46
CA ASN A 38 -18.02 15.85 -14.39
C ASN A 38 -17.09 15.91 -13.17
N GLY A 39 -17.25 16.94 -12.34
CA GLY A 39 -16.55 17.07 -11.07
C GLY A 39 -17.05 16.05 -10.06
N HIS A 40 -16.37 14.91 -9.96
CA HIS A 40 -16.25 14.22 -8.68
C HIS A 40 -15.11 14.91 -7.92
N ASN A 41 -15.41 15.52 -6.78
CA ASN A 41 -14.39 16.11 -5.93
C ASN A 41 -13.51 14.99 -5.38
N ASP A 42 -12.22 15.02 -5.74
CA ASP A 42 -11.22 14.10 -5.22
C ASP A 42 -10.95 14.45 -3.75
N LEU A 43 -11.33 13.55 -2.84
CA LEU A 43 -11.23 13.78 -1.39
C LEU A 43 -9.78 13.65 -0.93
N SER A 44 -9.05 14.76 -1.06
CA SER A 44 -7.66 14.92 -0.65
C SER A 44 -7.50 14.85 0.87
N ALA A 45 -7.39 13.61 1.38
CA ALA A 45 -6.98 13.32 2.74
C ALA A 45 -5.59 13.93 3.02
N SER A 46 -5.55 14.93 3.89
CA SER A 46 -4.33 15.62 4.33
C SER A 46 -4.05 15.32 5.81
N PHE A 47 -2.81 15.58 6.25
CA PHE A 47 -2.38 15.38 7.64
C PHE A 47 -1.81 16.69 8.18
N VAL A 48 -2.12 17.02 9.44
CA VAL A 48 -1.70 18.25 10.12
C VAL A 48 -1.26 17.98 11.56
N GLU A 49 -0.38 18.83 12.11
CA GLU A 49 -0.03 18.79 13.53
C GLU A 49 -1.15 19.43 14.39
N SER A 50 -1.84 20.45 13.88
CA SER A 50 -2.90 21.17 14.59
C SER A 50 -3.92 21.85 13.66
N GLU A 51 -4.98 22.43 14.25
CA GLU A 51 -5.93 23.31 13.54
C GLU A 51 -5.23 24.51 12.86
N GLY A 52 -4.10 24.97 13.42
CA GLY A 52 -3.34 26.12 12.90
C GLY A 52 -2.62 25.86 11.57
N ASP A 53 -2.46 24.59 11.20
CA ASP A 53 -1.73 24.14 10.00
C ASP A 53 -2.68 23.80 8.83
N LEU A 54 -4.00 23.92 9.05
CA LEU A 54 -5.02 23.64 8.04
C LEU A 54 -4.97 24.67 6.88
N PRO A 55 -5.06 24.23 5.61
CA PRO A 55 -5.19 25.15 4.48
C PRO A 55 -6.55 25.86 4.51
N ASN A 56 -6.69 26.96 3.74
CA ASN A 56 -7.97 27.68 3.66
C ASN A 56 -9.09 26.78 3.10
N CYS A 57 -10.06 26.45 3.94
CA CYS A 57 -11.30 25.78 3.53
C CYS A 57 -12.08 26.72 2.57
N THR A 58 -12.33 26.25 1.35
CA THR A 58 -12.91 27.02 0.24
C THR A 58 -14.01 26.20 -0.43
N GLU A 59 -14.82 26.82 -1.28
CA GLU A 59 -15.95 26.16 -1.96
C GLU A 59 -15.48 25.02 -2.89
N SER A 60 -14.25 25.12 -3.41
CA SER A 60 -13.54 24.08 -4.16
C SER A 60 -12.90 22.99 -3.29
N GLY A 61 -12.92 23.15 -1.97
CA GLY A 61 -12.41 22.19 -0.97
C GLY A 61 -13.49 21.71 0.00
N ASP A 62 -14.75 22.12 -0.14
CA ASP A 62 -15.85 21.58 0.67
C ASP A 62 -15.95 20.07 0.40
N GLY A 63 -15.90 19.29 1.49
CA GLY A 63 -15.69 17.84 1.51
C GLY A 63 -14.30 17.42 2.00
N SER A 64 -13.24 18.21 1.80
CA SER A 64 -11.86 17.85 2.16
C SER A 64 -11.71 17.48 3.64
N VAL A 65 -10.83 16.51 3.90
CA VAL A 65 -10.60 15.91 5.22
C VAL A 65 -9.14 16.06 5.63
N SER A 66 -8.90 16.47 6.87
CA SER A 66 -7.56 16.62 7.45
C SER A 66 -7.48 15.86 8.77
N PHE A 67 -6.56 14.90 8.88
CA PHE A 67 -6.33 14.11 10.08
C PHE A 67 -5.27 14.79 10.96
N VAL A 68 -5.45 14.75 12.28
CA VAL A 68 -4.37 15.11 13.22
C VAL A 68 -3.37 13.95 13.28
N ASP A 69 -2.08 14.24 13.07
CA ASP A 69 -1.08 13.17 12.97
C ASP A 69 -0.97 12.34 14.26
N GLY A 70 -0.83 11.03 14.11
CA GLY A 70 -0.78 10.06 15.20
C GLY A 70 -2.09 9.84 15.98
N THR A 71 -3.19 10.54 15.69
CA THR A 71 -4.47 10.37 16.42
C THR A 71 -5.59 9.82 15.52
N LYS A 72 -6.84 9.92 15.99
CA LYS A 72 -8.07 9.67 15.20
C LYS A 72 -8.93 10.93 15.04
N GLU A 73 -8.53 12.03 15.64
CA GLU A 73 -9.20 13.33 15.58
C GLU A 73 -8.91 13.98 14.22
N GLY A 74 -9.75 14.93 13.82
CA GLY A 74 -9.49 15.68 12.60
C GLY A 74 -10.60 16.64 12.22
N PHE A 75 -10.44 17.21 11.03
CA PHE A 75 -11.23 18.33 10.54
C PHE A 75 -11.83 18.00 9.18
N VAL A 76 -13.05 18.48 8.95
CA VAL A 76 -13.75 18.38 7.67
C VAL A 76 -14.14 19.77 7.19
N CYS A 77 -13.82 20.09 5.94
CA CYS A 77 -14.19 21.35 5.32
C CYS A 77 -15.67 21.28 4.88
N LYS A 78 -16.55 22.07 5.50
CA LYS A 78 -17.98 22.21 5.13
C LYS A 78 -18.41 23.68 5.21
N ASP A 79 -19.23 24.14 4.26
CA ASP A 79 -19.71 25.52 4.14
C ASP A 79 -18.57 26.58 4.18
N ARG A 80 -17.37 26.22 3.71
CA ARG A 80 -16.12 27.01 3.81
C ARG A 80 -15.63 27.23 5.25
N LYS A 81 -15.86 26.27 6.14
CA LYS A 81 -15.29 26.19 7.48
C LYS A 81 -14.75 24.81 7.79
N TRP A 82 -13.65 24.73 8.54
CA TRP A 82 -13.24 23.48 9.16
C TRP A 82 -14.13 23.18 10.38
N LEU A 83 -14.65 21.97 10.44
CA LEU A 83 -15.41 21.42 11.57
C LEU A 83 -14.57 20.30 12.19
N HIS A 84 -14.30 20.39 13.50
CA HIS A 84 -13.57 19.37 14.26
C HIS A 84 -14.47 18.19 14.62
N TYR A 85 -13.97 16.97 14.46
CA TYR A 85 -14.57 15.73 14.93
C TYR A 85 -13.55 14.94 15.76
N ASP A 86 -14.01 14.38 16.87
CA ASP A 86 -13.15 13.62 17.79
C ASP A 86 -12.70 12.28 17.18
N MET A 87 -13.40 11.79 16.14
CA MET A 87 -13.04 10.59 15.38
C MET A 87 -13.36 10.70 13.89
N LEU A 88 -12.40 10.32 13.05
CA LEU A 88 -12.59 10.13 11.61
C LEU A 88 -12.46 8.66 11.21
N ALA A 89 -13.38 8.19 10.37
CA ALA A 89 -13.37 6.89 9.74
C ALA A 89 -13.96 6.95 8.33
N ASP A 90 -13.68 5.94 7.52
CA ASP A 90 -14.33 5.66 6.24
C ASP A 90 -15.77 5.18 6.45
N ILE A 91 -15.94 4.15 7.28
CA ILE A 91 -17.21 3.47 7.58
C ILE A 91 -17.42 3.25 9.08
N GLU A 92 -18.66 3.03 9.49
CA GLU A 92 -19.04 2.89 10.91
C GLU A 92 -18.34 1.73 11.62
N GLU A 93 -18.06 0.62 10.91
CA GLU A 93 -17.36 -0.55 11.45
C GLU A 93 -15.90 -0.27 11.88
N ASN A 94 -15.28 0.79 11.34
CA ASN A 94 -13.91 1.20 11.66
C ASN A 94 -13.84 2.22 12.81
N LEU A 95 -14.98 2.63 13.39
CA LEU A 95 -15.00 3.39 14.64
C LEU A 95 -14.82 2.46 15.86
N PRO A 96 -14.08 2.89 16.90
CA PRO A 96 -14.04 2.14 18.14
C PRO A 96 -15.40 2.17 18.83
N GLY A 97 -15.74 1.11 19.57
CA GLY A 97 -17.00 1.01 20.29
C GLY A 97 -17.28 2.23 21.18
N CYS A 98 -18.40 2.89 20.91
CA CYS A 98 -18.98 3.96 21.73
C CYS A 98 -19.34 3.40 23.11
N ALA A 99 -18.54 3.71 24.13
CA ALA A 99 -18.82 3.35 25.52
C ALA A 99 -17.93 4.14 26.49
N GLY A 100 -18.41 4.37 27.71
CA GLY A 100 -17.62 4.90 28.82
C GLY A 100 -17.03 6.28 28.51
N SER A 101 -15.71 6.37 28.40
CA SER A 101 -15.01 7.64 28.14
C SER A 101 -15.19 8.21 26.73
N ARG A 102 -16.00 7.57 25.88
CA ARG A 102 -16.38 8.07 24.54
C ARG A 102 -17.78 8.70 24.50
N GLU A 103 -18.56 8.59 25.57
CA GLU A 103 -19.92 9.11 25.64
C GLU A 103 -19.94 10.63 25.35
N GLY A 104 -20.75 11.05 24.37
CA GLY A 104 -20.86 12.43 23.92
C GLY A 104 -19.89 12.87 22.83
N LEU A 105 -18.87 12.07 22.49
CA LEU A 105 -17.93 12.38 21.39
C LEU A 105 -18.63 12.37 20.02
N THR A 106 -18.06 13.12 19.09
CA THR A 106 -18.47 13.24 17.69
C THR A 106 -17.58 12.39 16.78
N ALA A 107 -18.16 11.87 15.70
CA ALA A 107 -17.43 11.18 14.66
C ALA A 107 -17.96 11.55 13.27
N TYR A 108 -17.13 11.45 12.25
CA TYR A 108 -17.54 11.64 10.86
C TYR A 108 -17.04 10.50 9.97
N LEU A 109 -17.97 9.97 9.18
CA LEU A 109 -17.72 8.96 8.15
C LEU A 109 -17.51 9.67 6.81
N TYR A 110 -16.28 9.69 6.30
CA TYR A 110 -15.95 10.53 5.14
C TYR A 110 -16.34 9.94 3.78
N GLU A 111 -16.39 8.61 3.63
CA GLU A 111 -16.93 7.97 2.41
C GLU A 111 -18.47 8.07 2.36
N GLU A 112 -19.13 8.04 3.52
CA GLU A 112 -20.59 8.12 3.65
C GLU A 112 -21.13 9.55 3.80
N ASN A 113 -20.27 10.55 4.04
CA ASN A 113 -20.63 11.92 4.46
C ASN A 113 -21.64 11.94 5.63
N ARG A 114 -21.48 11.04 6.60
CA ARG A 114 -22.38 10.91 7.76
C ARG A 114 -21.72 11.45 9.03
N GLU A 115 -22.45 12.31 9.74
CA GLU A 115 -22.07 12.77 11.08
C GLU A 115 -22.74 11.90 12.15
N LEU A 116 -21.93 11.45 13.10
CA LEU A 116 -22.32 10.54 14.17
C LEU A 116 -21.97 11.15 15.54
N LYS A 117 -22.71 10.74 16.57
CA LYS A 117 -22.43 11.08 17.96
C LYS A 117 -22.61 9.87 18.85
N CYS A 118 -21.67 9.65 19.76
CA CYS A 118 -21.75 8.59 20.75
C CYS A 118 -22.78 8.96 21.83
N VAL A 119 -23.89 8.22 21.91
CA VAL A 119 -25.02 8.44 22.81
C VAL A 119 -25.56 7.10 23.32
N GLU A 120 -25.75 6.98 24.63
CA GLU A 120 -26.23 5.76 25.32
C GLU A 120 -25.43 4.48 24.99
N GLY A 121 -24.15 4.62 24.62
CA GLY A 121 -23.31 3.49 24.20
C GLY A 121 -23.51 3.02 22.76
N ALA A 122 -24.10 3.83 21.88
CA ALA A 122 -24.15 3.60 20.43
C ALA A 122 -23.73 4.86 19.65
N TRP A 123 -23.19 4.69 18.44
CA TRP A 123 -23.00 5.79 17.49
C TRP A 123 -24.35 6.07 16.81
N GLY A 124 -24.94 7.25 17.06
CA GLY A 124 -26.21 7.68 16.46
C GLY A 124 -26.00 8.80 15.43
N ALA A 125 -26.81 8.81 14.37
CA ALA A 125 -26.73 9.83 13.32
C ALA A 125 -27.17 11.22 13.81
N VAL A 126 -26.40 12.25 13.48
CA VAL A 126 -26.70 13.64 13.82
C VAL A 126 -27.53 14.27 12.70
N GLY A 127 -28.86 14.29 12.86
CA GLY A 127 -29.76 15.04 11.96
C GLY A 127 -31.12 14.42 11.67
N GLU A 128 -31.36 13.15 12.00
CA GLU A 128 -32.68 12.54 11.85
C GLU A 128 -33.59 12.94 13.04
N GLU A 129 -34.72 13.61 12.76
CA GLU A 129 -35.76 13.80 13.78
C GLU A 129 -36.41 12.46 14.13
N ALA A 130 -36.59 12.21 15.44
CA ALA A 130 -37.04 10.93 15.97
C ALA A 130 -38.46 10.55 15.51
N GLY A 131 -38.54 9.67 14.50
CA GLY A 131 -39.77 9.03 14.02
C GLY A 131 -40.42 8.13 15.09
N SER A 132 -41.25 8.73 15.94
CA SER A 132 -41.84 8.10 17.12
C SER A 132 -42.73 6.87 16.83
N SER A 133 -42.48 5.77 17.53
CA SER A 133 -43.47 4.73 17.84
C SER A 133 -43.13 4.06 19.18
N SER A 134 -44.12 3.52 19.90
CA SER A 134 -44.01 3.28 21.34
C SER A 134 -44.65 1.98 21.86
N SER A 135 -44.03 1.41 22.90
CA SER A 135 -44.62 0.46 23.86
C SER A 135 -43.72 0.37 25.12
N VAL A 136 -43.90 1.25 26.11
CA VAL A 136 -44.86 1.13 27.25
C VAL A 136 -44.40 0.14 28.35
N PHE A 137 -44.04 0.69 29.51
CA PHE A 137 -43.78 0.00 30.78
C PHE A 137 -45.06 -0.57 31.43
N PRO A 138 -44.93 -1.33 32.53
CA PRO A 138 -45.30 -0.72 33.82
C PRO A 138 -44.28 -0.91 34.96
N SER A 139 -44.35 -0.03 35.96
CA SER A 139 -43.32 0.23 36.99
C SER A 139 -43.67 -0.33 38.38
N SER A 140 -42.70 -0.30 39.33
CA SER A 140 -42.89 0.35 40.65
C SER A 140 -41.63 0.36 41.56
N SER A 141 -41.23 1.58 41.97
CA SER A 141 -40.80 2.10 43.29
C SER A 141 -40.40 1.17 44.46
N SER A 142 -39.50 1.50 45.42
CA SER A 142 -38.47 2.55 45.68
C SER A 142 -37.64 2.08 46.95
N SER A 143 -36.92 2.81 47.83
CA SER A 143 -36.68 4.25 48.10
C SER A 143 -35.55 4.49 49.15
N VAL A 144 -35.07 5.76 49.25
CA VAL A 144 -34.47 6.44 50.45
C VAL A 144 -33.02 6.12 50.91
N ILE A 145 -32.37 7.16 51.45
CA ILE A 145 -30.99 7.35 52.02
C ILE A 145 -31.13 8.21 53.33
N PRO A 146 -30.11 8.74 54.07
CA PRO A 146 -28.63 8.56 54.10
C PRO A 146 -28.04 8.36 55.54
N GLY A 147 -26.70 8.37 55.68
CA GLY A 147 -25.97 8.55 56.95
C GLY A 147 -24.45 8.27 56.86
N THR A 148 -23.59 9.27 56.57
CA THR A 148 -22.77 10.09 57.52
C THR A 148 -21.50 9.43 58.11
N ALA A 149 -20.35 10.07 57.91
CA ALA A 149 -19.06 9.78 58.57
C ALA A 149 -18.94 10.46 59.96
N PRO A 150 -17.84 10.24 60.72
CA PRO A 150 -16.78 11.25 60.76
C PRO A 150 -15.32 10.71 60.89
N GLU A 151 -14.36 11.63 61.01
CA GLU A 151 -12.89 11.43 61.01
C GLU A 151 -12.29 11.09 62.40
N SER A 152 -11.04 10.57 62.44
CA SER A 152 -9.88 11.25 63.11
C SER A 152 -8.69 10.33 63.49
N GLY A 153 -7.45 10.81 63.25
CA GLY A 153 -6.49 11.00 64.35
C GLY A 153 -5.28 10.06 64.58
N SER A 154 -4.11 10.44 64.01
CA SER A 154 -2.76 10.36 64.65
C SER A 154 -2.10 8.96 64.86
N SER A 155 -0.79 8.77 65.12
CA SER A 155 0.46 9.53 64.82
C SER A 155 1.72 8.68 65.19
N VAL A 156 2.94 9.24 65.05
CA VAL A 156 4.29 8.81 65.54
C VAL A 156 4.92 7.49 65.00
N ALA A 157 6.26 7.29 64.94
CA ALA A 157 7.42 8.18 64.71
C ALA A 157 8.72 7.34 64.47
N SER A 158 9.75 7.96 63.84
CA SER A 158 11.24 7.85 64.02
C SER A 158 11.92 6.62 64.65
N SER A 159 13.18 6.23 64.36
CA SER A 159 14.25 6.65 63.42
C SER A 159 15.35 5.55 63.40
N SER A 160 16.29 5.46 62.44
CA SER A 160 17.67 6.02 62.49
C SER A 160 18.52 5.31 61.40
N SER A 161 19.19 5.98 60.45
CA SER A 161 20.60 6.46 60.42
C SER A 161 21.70 5.39 60.66
N ALA A 162 22.81 5.29 59.89
CA ALA A 162 23.41 6.26 58.97
C ALA A 162 24.29 5.65 57.84
N LYS A 163 24.73 6.55 56.94
CA LYS A 163 25.58 6.42 55.73
C LYS A 163 26.87 5.59 55.86
N SER A 164 27.33 5.05 54.72
CA SER A 164 28.67 5.31 54.17
C SER A 164 28.68 5.10 52.64
N SER A 165 29.69 5.62 51.93
CA SER A 165 29.60 5.91 50.49
C SER A 165 30.84 5.56 49.68
N SER A 166 30.65 5.11 48.44
CA SER A 166 31.59 5.30 47.32
C SER A 166 30.81 5.35 45.99
N SER A 167 31.35 6.02 44.98
CA SER A 167 30.61 6.45 43.78
C SER A 167 31.33 6.12 42.47
N VAL A 168 30.59 5.56 41.51
CA VAL A 168 30.85 5.67 40.06
C VAL A 168 29.50 5.87 39.35
N ALA A 169 29.51 6.50 38.17
CA ALA A 169 28.30 7.05 37.56
C ALA A 169 27.45 6.00 36.81
N SER A 170 26.13 6.13 36.93
CA SER A 170 25.16 5.46 36.06
C SER A 170 24.79 6.36 34.89
N SER A 171 24.96 5.90 33.66
CA SER A 171 24.23 6.40 32.49
C SER A 171 23.30 5.31 31.99
N SER A 172 21.99 5.60 31.96
CA SER A 172 20.95 4.62 31.69
C SER A 172 20.73 4.41 30.19
N SER A 173 21.16 3.26 29.65
CA SER A 173 20.62 2.73 28.40
C SER A 173 19.17 2.33 28.63
N ALA A 174 18.22 3.19 28.23
CA ALA A 174 16.80 2.88 28.33
C ALA A 174 16.44 1.68 27.44
N LYS A 175 15.50 0.84 27.89
CA LYS A 175 14.80 -0.08 27.00
C LYS A 175 13.85 0.76 26.14
N SER A 176 14.20 1.00 24.88
CA SER A 176 13.31 1.69 23.94
C SER A 176 12.00 0.93 23.78
N SER A 177 10.89 1.59 24.09
CA SER A 177 9.53 1.03 24.01
C SER A 177 8.90 1.32 22.64
N SER A 178 9.41 0.68 21.59
CA SER A 178 8.83 0.68 20.24
C SER A 178 7.98 -0.56 20.03
N SER A 179 6.71 -0.52 20.47
CA SER A 179 5.83 -1.69 20.45
C SER A 179 4.33 -1.36 20.29
N VAL A 180 4.01 -0.22 19.65
CA VAL A 180 2.63 0.20 19.38
C VAL A 180 2.46 0.73 17.96
N ALA A 181 3.35 1.64 17.51
CA ALA A 181 3.28 2.23 16.16
C ALA A 181 3.59 1.22 15.04
N ASP A 182 4.60 0.36 15.22
CA ASP A 182 5.07 -0.62 14.22
C ASP A 182 4.05 -1.70 13.81
N LYS A 183 2.86 -1.70 14.43
CA LYS A 183 1.91 -2.82 14.37
C LYS A 183 0.77 -2.63 13.36
N ALA A 184 0.61 -1.43 12.80
CA ALA A 184 -0.46 -1.16 11.84
C ALA A 184 -0.12 -1.66 10.42
N ASN A 185 1.06 -1.32 9.89
CA ASN A 185 1.33 -1.50 8.46
C ASN A 185 1.64 -2.95 8.03
N CYS A 186 1.94 -3.85 8.96
CA CYS A 186 2.35 -5.23 8.67
C CYS A 186 1.30 -6.29 9.08
N ALA A 187 0.03 -5.89 9.28
CA ALA A 187 -1.03 -6.78 9.79
C ALA A 187 -1.39 -7.97 8.87
N TYR A 188 -0.91 -7.96 7.62
CA TYR A 188 -1.09 -9.02 6.61
C TYR A 188 0.00 -10.11 6.64
N LEU A 189 1.08 -9.91 7.41
CA LEU A 189 2.18 -10.88 7.52
C LEU A 189 1.79 -12.08 8.39
N ASN A 190 2.31 -13.27 8.06
CA ASN A 190 2.00 -14.50 8.78
C ASN A 190 2.58 -14.48 10.21
N PRO A 191 1.75 -14.45 11.28
CA PRO A 191 2.23 -14.27 12.67
C PRO A 191 2.98 -15.49 13.23
N ASN A 192 3.09 -16.57 12.47
CA ASN A 192 3.84 -17.78 12.83
C ASN A 192 5.27 -17.79 12.27
N ILE A 193 5.66 -16.76 11.51
CA ILE A 193 6.97 -16.61 10.88
C ILE A 193 7.82 -15.63 11.68
N ASP A 194 9.07 -16.00 11.97
CA ASP A 194 10.05 -15.10 12.58
C ASP A 194 10.68 -14.22 11.49
N TYR A 195 10.30 -12.94 11.47
CA TYR A 195 10.72 -11.98 10.45
C TYR A 195 11.97 -11.21 10.88
N GLY A 196 12.98 -11.25 10.02
CA GLY A 196 14.07 -10.27 10.07
C GLY A 196 13.58 -8.87 9.69
N THR A 197 14.47 -7.89 9.84
CA THR A 197 14.28 -6.53 9.33
C THR A 197 15.52 -6.05 8.58
N MET A 198 15.32 -5.11 7.68
CA MET A 198 16.36 -4.24 7.14
C MET A 198 15.85 -2.80 7.13
N THR A 199 16.75 -1.82 7.14
CA THR A 199 16.41 -0.40 6.97
C THR A 199 17.06 0.10 5.70
N ASP A 200 16.26 0.65 4.78
CA ASP A 200 16.80 1.31 3.59
C ASP A 200 17.35 2.67 4.02
N THR A 201 18.65 2.89 3.79
CA THR A 201 19.34 4.10 4.25
C THR A 201 19.07 5.32 3.37
N ARG A 202 18.31 5.16 2.27
CA ARG A 202 17.96 6.22 1.31
C ARG A 202 16.71 7.00 1.72
N ASP A 203 15.73 6.34 2.31
CA ASP A 203 14.45 6.91 2.76
C ASP A 203 14.15 6.67 4.26
N GLY A 204 14.88 5.76 4.93
CA GLY A 204 14.66 5.36 6.32
C GLY A 204 13.60 4.27 6.50
N GLN A 205 13.00 3.75 5.42
CA GLN A 205 11.95 2.74 5.49
C GLN A 205 12.52 1.42 6.05
N VAL A 206 11.86 0.91 7.09
CA VAL A 206 12.13 -0.44 7.61
C VAL A 206 11.26 -1.43 6.85
N TYR A 207 11.88 -2.47 6.29
CA TYR A 207 11.20 -3.57 5.60
C TYR A 207 11.39 -4.88 6.36
N LYS A 208 10.35 -5.71 6.40
CA LYS A 208 10.38 -7.08 6.93
C LYS A 208 11.02 -8.03 5.91
N THR A 209 11.82 -8.97 6.41
CA THR A 209 12.59 -9.92 5.59
C THR A 209 12.40 -11.35 6.07
N VAL A 210 12.46 -12.29 5.13
CA VAL A 210 12.25 -13.73 5.40
C VAL A 210 13.25 -14.56 4.61
N THR A 211 13.74 -15.65 5.18
CA THR A 211 14.67 -16.56 4.51
C THR A 211 13.95 -17.83 4.08
N ILE A 212 13.91 -18.06 2.77
CA ILE A 212 13.18 -19.17 2.14
C ILE A 212 14.23 -20.00 1.39
N GLY A 213 14.54 -21.19 1.94
CA GLY A 213 15.64 -22.01 1.46
C GLY A 213 16.99 -21.32 1.68
N THR A 214 17.72 -21.05 0.61
CA THR A 214 19.03 -20.36 0.63
C THR A 214 18.92 -18.85 0.38
N GLN A 215 17.73 -18.33 0.09
CA GLN A 215 17.51 -16.94 -0.32
C GLN A 215 16.86 -16.13 0.80
N THR A 216 17.33 -14.90 1.06
CA THR A 216 16.67 -13.96 1.98
C THR A 216 16.00 -12.84 1.18
N TRP A 217 14.67 -12.79 1.24
CA TRP A 217 13.81 -11.89 0.49
C TRP A 217 13.25 -10.77 1.38
N MET A 218 12.89 -9.64 0.78
CA MET A 218 11.86 -8.76 1.34
C MET A 218 10.51 -9.50 1.34
N ALA A 219 9.81 -9.48 2.47
CA ALA A 219 8.42 -9.95 2.56
C ALA A 219 7.42 -8.90 2.07
N GLU A 220 7.83 -7.64 2.10
CA GLU A 220 7.06 -6.48 1.68
C GLU A 220 7.49 -6.05 0.27
N ASN A 221 6.68 -5.23 -0.40
CA ASN A 221 7.07 -4.64 -1.68
C ASN A 221 7.96 -3.41 -1.45
N LEU A 222 8.91 -3.15 -2.34
CA LEU A 222 9.74 -1.94 -2.27
C LEU A 222 8.84 -0.70 -2.43
N ASN A 223 9.01 0.28 -1.54
CA ASN A 223 8.25 1.53 -1.50
C ASN A 223 9.12 2.78 -1.74
N TYR A 224 10.40 2.57 -2.08
CA TYR A 224 11.39 3.61 -2.30
C TYR A 224 10.99 4.55 -3.45
N ASP A 225 11.07 5.86 -3.21
CA ASP A 225 10.83 6.89 -4.23
C ASP A 225 12.13 7.28 -4.95
N PRO A 226 12.28 7.01 -6.26
CA PRO A 226 13.43 7.46 -7.04
C PRO A 226 13.37 8.95 -7.41
N GLY A 227 12.24 9.64 -7.17
CA GLY A 227 12.03 11.02 -7.58
C GLY A 227 11.69 11.17 -9.07
N ASP A 228 12.21 12.22 -9.71
CA ASP A 228 11.93 12.51 -11.12
C ASP A 228 12.68 11.56 -12.07
N VAL A 229 11.96 10.55 -12.57
CA VAL A 229 12.43 9.56 -13.53
C VAL A 229 12.17 9.94 -15.00
N SER A 230 11.62 11.13 -15.28
CA SER A 230 11.22 11.54 -16.65
C SER A 230 12.36 11.58 -17.67
N SER A 231 13.60 11.62 -17.20
CA SER A 231 14.81 11.56 -18.04
C SER A 231 15.23 10.14 -18.45
N MET A 232 14.62 9.08 -17.89
CA MET A 232 15.03 7.69 -18.14
C MET A 232 14.40 7.06 -19.38
N GLY A 233 13.23 7.53 -19.83
CA GLY A 233 12.51 6.93 -20.95
C GLY A 233 11.13 7.56 -21.15
N SER A 234 10.51 7.38 -22.33
CA SER A 234 9.19 7.97 -22.63
C SER A 234 8.04 7.38 -21.82
N TYR A 235 8.25 6.20 -21.23
CA TYR A 235 7.30 5.52 -20.34
C TYR A 235 7.70 5.59 -18.87
N ALA A 236 8.91 6.07 -18.56
CA ALA A 236 9.55 5.96 -17.25
C ALA A 236 8.67 6.54 -16.15
N TRP A 237 8.23 5.67 -15.23
CA TRP A 237 7.27 6.03 -14.20
C TRP A 237 7.45 5.16 -12.95
N SER A 238 7.28 5.78 -11.79
CA SER A 238 7.12 5.10 -10.50
C SER A 238 6.04 5.79 -9.69
N GLY A 239 5.27 5.04 -8.91
CA GLY A 239 4.23 5.58 -8.07
C GLY A 239 3.32 4.54 -7.44
N CYS A 240 2.26 5.02 -6.81
CA CYS A 240 1.25 4.20 -6.15
C CYS A 240 0.17 3.73 -7.14
N TYR A 241 -0.51 2.63 -6.84
CA TYR A 241 -1.73 2.24 -7.55
C TYR A 241 -2.80 3.35 -7.47
N ASP A 242 -3.49 3.64 -8.57
CA ASP A 242 -4.41 4.78 -8.76
C ASP A 242 -3.79 6.17 -8.46
N ASN A 243 -2.46 6.28 -8.39
CA ASN A 243 -1.71 7.44 -7.89
C ASN A 243 -2.04 7.83 -6.42
N LYS A 244 -2.76 7.00 -5.66
CA LYS A 244 -3.18 7.30 -4.28
C LYS A 244 -2.06 6.97 -3.29
N SER A 245 -1.61 7.93 -2.49
CA SER A 245 -0.51 7.77 -1.51
C SER A 245 -0.73 6.58 -0.56
N VAL A 246 -1.97 6.38 -0.08
CA VAL A 246 -2.37 5.25 0.77
C VAL A 246 -2.08 3.88 0.13
N ASN A 247 -2.10 3.78 -1.20
CA ASN A 247 -1.78 2.54 -1.90
C ASN A 247 -0.26 2.26 -1.92
N CYS A 248 0.60 3.26 -1.86
CA CYS A 248 2.04 3.04 -1.62
C CYS A 248 2.27 2.45 -0.22
N THR A 249 1.63 3.01 0.81
CA THR A 249 1.71 2.50 2.19
C THR A 249 1.19 1.05 2.32
N LYS A 250 0.10 0.74 1.61
CA LYS A 250 -0.61 -0.56 1.61
C LYS A 250 0.05 -1.65 0.74
N TYR A 251 0.67 -1.28 -0.38
CA TYR A 251 1.13 -2.22 -1.42
C TYR A 251 2.58 -2.03 -1.88
N GLY A 252 3.32 -1.04 -1.36
CA GLY A 252 4.56 -0.56 -1.97
C GLY A 252 4.30 0.13 -3.31
N ARG A 253 5.39 0.42 -4.04
CA ARG A 253 5.32 1.10 -5.34
C ARG A 253 5.29 0.13 -6.51
N LEU A 254 4.78 0.67 -7.61
CA LEU A 254 4.90 0.13 -8.95
C LEU A 254 6.00 0.91 -9.68
N TYR A 255 6.80 0.22 -10.50
CA TYR A 255 7.93 0.79 -11.24
C TYR A 255 7.90 0.26 -12.68
N THR A 256 8.12 1.10 -13.69
CA THR A 256 8.43 0.62 -15.06
C THR A 256 9.81 -0.02 -15.11
N TRP A 257 10.11 -0.81 -16.14
CA TRP A 257 11.29 -1.69 -16.10
C TRP A 257 12.62 -0.92 -16.10
N GLU A 258 12.74 0.20 -16.81
CA GLU A 258 13.94 1.04 -16.74
C GLU A 258 14.17 1.60 -15.34
N VAL A 259 13.09 1.95 -14.63
CA VAL A 259 13.17 2.44 -13.25
C VAL A 259 13.50 1.29 -12.29
N ALA A 260 12.91 0.10 -12.48
CA ALA A 260 13.23 -1.08 -11.68
C ALA A 260 14.68 -1.55 -11.85
N MET A 261 15.22 -1.48 -13.08
CA MET A 261 16.62 -1.71 -13.43
C MET A 261 17.54 -0.54 -13.03
N SER A 262 16.96 0.61 -12.68
CA SER A 262 17.65 1.89 -12.42
C SER A 262 18.57 2.36 -13.56
N ASP A 263 18.26 1.99 -14.81
CA ASP A 263 19.10 2.25 -15.99
C ASP A 263 18.25 2.63 -17.21
N ALA A 264 18.47 3.83 -17.73
CA ALA A 264 17.77 4.39 -18.89
C ALA A 264 18.08 3.65 -20.21
N SER A 265 19.22 2.96 -20.30
CA SER A 265 19.54 2.12 -21.48
C SER A 265 18.68 0.86 -21.57
N CYS A 266 17.94 0.54 -20.50
CA CYS A 266 17.00 -0.57 -20.41
C CYS A 266 15.54 -0.13 -20.67
N ALA A 267 15.29 1.11 -21.09
CA ALA A 267 13.96 1.60 -21.43
C ALA A 267 13.37 0.93 -22.68
N TYR A 268 12.04 0.93 -22.76
CA TYR A 268 11.27 0.42 -23.90
C TYR A 268 11.84 0.87 -25.26
N GLY A 269 12.04 -0.08 -26.18
CA GLY A 269 12.69 0.14 -27.47
C GLY A 269 14.22 -0.05 -27.46
N ASN A 270 14.82 -0.39 -26.31
CA ASN A 270 16.26 -0.69 -26.17
C ASN A 270 16.48 -2.08 -25.54
N SER A 271 17.54 -2.76 -25.97
CA SER A 271 17.95 -4.06 -25.40
C SER A 271 19.09 -3.87 -24.39
N CYS A 272 18.74 -3.94 -23.12
CA CYS A 272 19.58 -3.80 -21.92
C CYS A 272 20.69 -4.88 -21.84
N ASN A 273 20.39 -6.12 -22.25
CA ASN A 273 21.26 -7.30 -22.11
C ASN A 273 21.91 -7.44 -20.71
N PRO A 274 21.13 -7.42 -19.62
CA PRO A 274 21.67 -7.43 -18.25
C PRO A 274 22.43 -8.72 -17.93
N SER A 275 23.49 -8.62 -17.13
CA SER A 275 24.32 -9.77 -16.77
C SER A 275 24.85 -9.68 -15.33
N GLY A 276 24.85 -10.82 -14.65
CA GLY A 276 25.18 -10.88 -13.21
C GLY A 276 24.04 -10.34 -12.33
N ILE A 277 24.40 -9.91 -11.12
CA ILE A 277 23.46 -9.33 -10.15
C ILE A 277 23.15 -7.88 -10.56
N VAL A 278 21.86 -7.56 -10.73
CA VAL A 278 21.39 -6.21 -11.05
C VAL A 278 20.78 -5.57 -9.79
N GLN A 279 21.53 -4.68 -9.12
CA GLN A 279 21.02 -3.98 -7.93
C GLN A 279 19.69 -3.27 -8.25
N GLY A 280 19.67 -2.52 -9.36
CA GLY A 280 18.50 -1.75 -9.78
C GLY A 280 18.02 -0.78 -8.72
N VAL A 281 16.69 -0.62 -8.60
CA VAL A 281 16.06 0.26 -7.62
C VAL A 281 16.18 -0.24 -6.16
N CYS A 282 16.65 -1.46 -5.94
CA CYS A 282 16.86 -2.01 -4.59
C CYS A 282 18.01 -1.32 -3.83
N PRO A 283 18.00 -1.33 -2.49
CA PRO A 283 19.09 -0.77 -1.69
C PRO A 283 20.36 -1.61 -1.78
N SER A 284 21.53 -1.03 -1.51
CA SER A 284 22.81 -1.74 -1.59
C SER A 284 22.87 -2.98 -0.67
N GLY A 285 23.40 -4.08 -1.20
CA GLY A 285 23.31 -5.41 -0.58
C GLY A 285 22.04 -6.19 -0.96
N TRP A 286 21.18 -5.60 -1.79
CA TRP A 286 19.96 -6.21 -2.33
C TRP A 286 19.81 -5.89 -3.82
N HIS A 287 19.14 -6.76 -4.55
CA HIS A 287 19.02 -6.67 -6.00
C HIS A 287 17.63 -7.03 -6.52
N LEU A 288 17.36 -6.65 -7.79
CA LEU A 288 16.18 -7.05 -8.54
C LEU A 288 16.38 -8.51 -9.03
N PRO A 289 15.60 -9.49 -8.54
CA PRO A 289 15.91 -10.91 -8.77
C PRO A 289 15.72 -11.33 -10.24
N SER A 290 16.63 -12.17 -10.72
CA SER A 290 16.58 -12.79 -12.03
C SER A 290 15.49 -13.86 -12.13
N TYR A 291 15.20 -14.30 -13.37
CA TYR A 291 14.23 -15.36 -13.64
C TYR A 291 14.56 -16.67 -12.92
N ASP A 292 15.85 -17.00 -12.81
CA ASP A 292 16.33 -18.24 -12.18
C ASP A 292 16.29 -18.17 -10.65
N GLU A 293 16.47 -17.00 -10.06
CA GLU A 293 16.32 -16.78 -8.62
C GLU A 293 14.85 -16.90 -8.18
N TRP A 294 13.92 -16.32 -8.94
CA TRP A 294 12.48 -16.55 -8.76
C TRP A 294 12.10 -18.03 -8.95
N ASN A 295 12.62 -18.71 -9.98
CA ASN A 295 12.40 -20.16 -10.15
C ASN A 295 12.98 -20.99 -9.00
N THR A 296 14.07 -20.56 -8.38
CA THR A 296 14.67 -21.22 -7.21
C THR A 296 13.75 -21.09 -5.99
N LEU A 297 13.18 -19.90 -5.74
CA LEU A 297 12.13 -19.70 -4.74
C LEU A 297 10.92 -20.61 -5.00
N PHE A 298 10.37 -20.61 -6.21
CA PHE A 298 9.19 -21.42 -6.54
C PHE A 298 9.46 -22.92 -6.45
N THR A 299 10.64 -23.36 -6.83
CA THR A 299 11.09 -24.76 -6.68
C THR A 299 11.12 -25.16 -5.20
N TYR A 300 11.68 -24.30 -4.34
CA TYR A 300 11.77 -24.57 -2.90
C TYR A 300 10.39 -24.70 -2.23
N VAL A 301 9.40 -23.89 -2.61
CA VAL A 301 8.03 -23.96 -2.06
C VAL A 301 7.13 -25.03 -2.70
N GLY A 302 7.70 -25.92 -3.52
CA GLY A 302 7.01 -27.09 -4.08
C GLY A 302 6.54 -26.96 -5.53
N GLY A 303 6.98 -25.92 -6.25
CA GLY A 303 6.76 -25.72 -7.68
C GLY A 303 5.73 -24.63 -8.02
N THR A 304 5.86 -24.06 -9.21
CA THR A 304 5.01 -22.95 -9.71
C THR A 304 3.52 -23.25 -9.67
N GLY A 305 3.09 -24.51 -9.77
CA GLY A 305 1.68 -24.92 -9.69
C GLY A 305 1.00 -24.72 -8.33
N ILE A 306 1.76 -24.57 -7.23
CA ILE A 306 1.24 -24.30 -5.87
C ILE A 306 1.89 -23.10 -5.17
N ALA A 307 2.93 -22.52 -5.77
CA ALA A 307 3.67 -21.39 -5.17
C ALA A 307 2.79 -20.15 -4.93
N GLY A 308 1.66 -20.00 -5.64
CA GLY A 308 0.70 -18.92 -5.40
C GLY A 308 0.04 -19.06 -4.03
N GLN A 309 -0.52 -20.23 -3.70
CA GLN A 309 -1.09 -20.53 -2.38
C GLN A 309 -0.08 -20.29 -1.25
N LYS A 310 1.17 -20.74 -1.49
CA LYS A 310 2.25 -20.75 -0.49
C LYS A 310 2.94 -19.41 -0.24
N LEU A 311 2.72 -18.42 -1.10
CA LEU A 311 3.39 -17.11 -1.05
C LEU A 311 2.39 -15.93 -1.01
N LYS A 312 1.12 -16.11 -1.40
CA LYS A 312 0.09 -15.07 -1.25
C LYS A 312 -0.27 -14.88 0.22
N ALA A 313 -0.26 -13.63 0.68
CA ALA A 313 -0.70 -13.27 2.03
C ALA A 313 -2.15 -13.73 2.28
N ASN A 314 -2.40 -14.28 3.46
CA ASN A 314 -3.74 -14.67 3.90
C ASN A 314 -4.48 -13.43 4.46
N THR A 315 -5.07 -12.65 3.55
CA THR A 315 -5.72 -11.36 3.85
C THR A 315 -6.96 -11.16 2.99
N SER A 316 -7.93 -10.41 3.50
CA SER A 316 -9.18 -10.02 2.81
C SER A 316 -8.96 -9.14 1.57
N LEU A 317 -7.74 -8.61 1.37
CA LEU A 317 -7.41 -7.82 0.18
C LEU A 317 -7.46 -8.64 -1.11
N TRP A 318 -7.31 -9.97 -1.05
CA TRP A 318 -7.46 -10.85 -2.22
C TRP A 318 -8.92 -11.16 -2.48
N THR A 319 -9.39 -10.97 -3.72
CA THR A 319 -10.73 -11.39 -4.12
C THR A 319 -10.90 -12.90 -3.92
N THR A 320 -11.91 -13.30 -3.15
CA THR A 320 -12.18 -14.73 -2.88
C THR A 320 -12.58 -15.48 -4.15
N TYR A 321 -11.98 -16.64 -4.39
CA TYR A 321 -12.35 -17.56 -5.47
C TYR A 321 -12.53 -18.99 -4.95
N SER A 322 -13.54 -19.70 -5.44
CA SER A 322 -13.89 -21.04 -4.93
C SER A 322 -12.82 -22.07 -5.29
N GLY A 323 -12.33 -22.80 -4.28
CA GLY A 323 -11.30 -23.82 -4.45
C GLY A 323 -9.86 -23.30 -4.54
N VAL A 324 -9.64 -21.98 -4.36
CA VAL A 324 -8.32 -21.35 -4.31
C VAL A 324 -8.09 -20.83 -2.88
N THR A 325 -6.85 -20.87 -2.42
CA THR A 325 -6.48 -20.54 -1.03
C THR A 325 -5.16 -19.79 -0.95
N ASN A 326 -5.02 -18.95 0.07
CA ASN A 326 -3.78 -18.26 0.40
C ASN A 326 -3.42 -18.67 1.84
N ASP A 327 -2.23 -19.23 2.06
CA ASP A 327 -1.79 -19.64 3.41
C ASP A 327 -0.50 -18.98 3.90
N ASP A 328 0.26 -18.37 2.98
CA ASP A 328 1.57 -17.77 3.23
C ASP A 328 2.49 -18.62 4.12
N SER A 329 2.55 -19.94 3.86
CA SER A 329 3.33 -20.92 4.65
C SER A 329 4.81 -20.55 4.84
N PHE A 330 5.35 -19.69 3.97
CA PHE A 330 6.75 -19.25 3.98
C PHE A 330 6.93 -17.77 4.36
N GLY A 331 5.85 -17.07 4.72
CA GLY A 331 5.89 -15.67 5.15
C GLY A 331 6.28 -14.67 4.07
N PHE A 332 6.18 -15.04 2.79
CA PHE A 332 6.58 -14.17 1.69
C PHE A 332 5.58 -13.04 1.47
N ALA A 333 4.29 -13.23 1.80
CA ALA A 333 3.27 -12.19 1.85
C ALA A 333 3.09 -11.37 0.55
N VAL A 334 2.71 -12.02 -0.55
CA VAL A 334 2.25 -11.30 -1.76
C VAL A 334 0.88 -10.67 -1.53
N LEU A 335 0.80 -9.35 -1.73
CA LEU A 335 -0.43 -8.56 -1.77
C LEU A 335 -0.90 -8.31 -3.21
N PRO A 336 -2.22 -8.19 -3.47
CA PRO A 336 -2.77 -7.99 -4.80
C PRO A 336 -2.73 -6.52 -5.24
N ALA A 337 -1.52 -6.03 -5.43
CA ALA A 337 -1.19 -4.64 -5.76
C ALA A 337 -1.62 -4.17 -7.17
N GLY A 338 -2.21 -5.06 -7.98
CA GLY A 338 -2.54 -4.77 -9.37
C GLY A 338 -1.31 -4.49 -10.25
N TYR A 339 -1.45 -3.54 -11.16
CA TYR A 339 -0.40 -2.93 -11.97
C TYR A 339 -0.87 -1.65 -12.68
N ARG A 340 0.06 -0.93 -13.31
CA ARG A 340 -0.22 0.12 -14.30
C ARG A 340 0.21 -0.33 -15.69
N GLY A 341 -0.61 -0.14 -16.71
CA GLY A 341 -0.25 -0.42 -18.10
C GLY A 341 0.71 0.61 -18.71
N ASP A 342 1.29 0.26 -19.86
CA ASP A 342 1.99 1.17 -20.78
C ASP A 342 1.10 2.34 -21.23
N ASN A 343 -0.19 2.07 -21.41
CA ASN A 343 -1.24 3.04 -21.66
C ASN A 343 -1.57 3.96 -20.48
N GLY A 344 -0.95 3.74 -19.31
CA GLY A 344 -1.07 4.55 -18.10
C GLY A 344 -2.27 4.27 -17.20
N TYR A 345 -3.18 3.37 -17.57
CA TYR A 345 -4.31 2.95 -16.73
C TYR A 345 -3.90 1.91 -15.68
N PHE A 346 -4.65 1.83 -14.59
CA PHE A 346 -4.46 0.86 -13.50
C PHE A 346 -5.40 -0.33 -13.62
N TYR A 347 -4.94 -1.51 -13.18
CA TYR A 347 -5.62 -2.79 -13.39
C TYR A 347 -5.32 -3.80 -12.27
N ASP A 348 -6.29 -4.70 -12.00
CA ASP A 348 -6.16 -5.88 -11.13
C ASP A 348 -5.87 -5.66 -9.62
N GLU A 349 -6.11 -4.49 -9.01
CA GLU A 349 -6.14 -4.41 -7.52
C GLU A 349 -7.13 -5.46 -6.97
N GLY A 350 -6.71 -6.21 -5.96
CA GLY A 350 -7.48 -7.32 -5.38
C GLY A 350 -7.50 -8.62 -6.21
N TYR A 351 -7.36 -8.51 -7.54
CA TYR A 351 -7.40 -9.64 -8.47
C TYR A 351 -6.01 -10.24 -8.77
N GLY A 352 -4.92 -9.48 -8.64
CA GLY A 352 -3.60 -9.95 -9.01
C GLY A 352 -2.43 -9.16 -8.43
N ALA A 353 -1.26 -9.78 -8.47
CA ALA A 353 0.02 -9.15 -8.20
C ALA A 353 0.99 -9.48 -9.33
N ARG A 354 1.83 -8.50 -9.69
CA ARG A 354 2.84 -8.66 -10.75
C ARG A 354 4.19 -8.16 -10.23
N PHE A 355 5.23 -8.94 -10.50
CA PHE A 355 6.60 -8.62 -10.08
C PHE A 355 7.53 -8.59 -11.26
N TRP A 356 8.35 -7.54 -11.35
CA TRP A 356 9.47 -7.54 -12.29
C TRP A 356 10.53 -8.57 -11.91
N SER A 357 11.22 -9.05 -12.92
CA SER A 357 12.54 -9.65 -12.81
C SER A 357 13.54 -8.84 -13.63
N SER A 358 14.83 -8.96 -13.30
CA SER A 358 15.92 -8.33 -14.05
C SER A 358 16.24 -9.02 -15.39
N THR A 359 15.51 -10.08 -15.77
CA THR A 359 15.71 -10.79 -17.05
C THR A 359 14.89 -10.16 -18.19
N GLU A 360 15.58 -9.79 -19.26
CA GLU A 360 15.02 -9.25 -20.52
C GLU A 360 14.52 -10.38 -21.47
N ASP A 361 13.62 -10.06 -22.42
CA ASP A 361 13.32 -10.92 -23.59
C ASP A 361 13.88 -10.28 -24.87
N ASP A 362 13.45 -9.04 -25.19
CA ASP A 362 13.90 -8.28 -26.35
C ASP A 362 14.05 -6.76 -26.07
N SER A 363 13.83 -5.88 -27.06
CA SER A 363 13.88 -4.41 -26.85
C SER A 363 12.66 -3.85 -26.10
N ASP A 364 11.53 -4.55 -26.12
CA ASP A 364 10.21 -4.01 -25.81
C ASP A 364 9.59 -4.70 -24.58
N ASP A 365 9.85 -6.01 -24.42
CA ASP A 365 9.36 -6.86 -23.34
C ASP A 365 10.48 -7.32 -22.36
N ALA A 366 10.10 -7.53 -21.09
CA ALA A 366 10.93 -8.13 -20.05
C ALA A 366 10.15 -9.15 -19.19
N SER A 367 10.87 -9.95 -18.40
CA SER A 367 10.27 -11.01 -17.59
C SER A 367 9.52 -10.48 -16.38
N ARG A 368 8.28 -10.93 -16.20
CA ARG A 368 7.52 -10.75 -14.95
C ARG A 368 6.89 -12.04 -14.45
N TRP A 369 6.62 -12.07 -13.15
CA TRP A 369 5.82 -13.11 -12.50
C TRP A 369 4.42 -12.61 -12.18
N SER A 370 3.46 -13.53 -12.11
CA SER A 370 2.04 -13.22 -11.97
C SER A 370 1.35 -14.14 -10.95
N PHE A 371 0.89 -13.54 -9.86
CA PHE A 371 -0.02 -14.15 -8.89
C PHE A 371 -1.45 -13.70 -9.21
N ARG A 372 -2.44 -14.59 -9.06
CA ARG A 372 -3.86 -14.30 -9.33
C ARG A 372 -4.77 -14.78 -8.20
N TYR A 373 -5.90 -14.11 -8.06
CA TYR A 373 -6.95 -14.42 -7.09
C TYR A 373 -7.61 -15.79 -7.34
N ASN A 374 -7.67 -16.22 -8.60
CA ASN A 374 -8.33 -17.44 -9.05
C ASN A 374 -7.35 -18.57 -9.42
N TYR A 375 -6.12 -18.55 -8.87
CA TYR A 375 -5.13 -19.60 -9.08
C TYR A 375 -4.24 -19.82 -7.85
N ASP A 376 -3.98 -21.07 -7.50
CA ASP A 376 -3.01 -21.46 -6.46
C ASP A 376 -1.56 -21.46 -6.96
N GLY A 377 -1.33 -21.29 -8.26
CA GLY A 377 0.01 -21.23 -8.84
C GLY A 377 0.48 -19.82 -9.22
N VAL A 378 1.66 -19.75 -9.84
CA VAL A 378 2.30 -18.54 -10.37
C VAL A 378 2.68 -18.80 -11.83
N ASN A 379 2.44 -17.83 -12.71
CA ASN A 379 2.85 -17.90 -14.12
C ASN A 379 3.85 -16.79 -14.44
N SER A 380 4.88 -17.12 -15.22
CA SER A 380 5.75 -16.13 -15.87
C SER A 380 5.11 -15.62 -17.17
N TYR A 381 5.42 -14.38 -17.52
CA TYR A 381 5.10 -13.77 -18.81
C TYR A 381 6.20 -12.79 -19.20
N TRP A 382 6.48 -12.68 -20.49
CA TRP A 382 7.08 -11.49 -21.07
C TRP A 382 6.03 -10.37 -21.07
N SER A 383 6.44 -9.13 -20.81
CA SER A 383 5.53 -7.98 -20.74
C SER A 383 6.25 -6.64 -20.92
N ASN A 384 5.50 -5.70 -21.49
CA ASN A 384 6.00 -4.43 -21.99
C ASN A 384 6.69 -3.63 -20.88
N LYS A 385 7.93 -3.21 -21.14
CA LYS A 385 8.81 -2.49 -20.19
C LYS A 385 8.18 -1.19 -19.65
N GLY A 386 7.31 -0.54 -20.43
CA GLY A 386 6.58 0.68 -20.04
C GLY A 386 5.36 0.44 -19.14
N SER A 387 4.97 -0.82 -18.88
CA SER A 387 4.05 -1.15 -17.79
C SER A 387 4.77 -1.07 -16.43
N ALA A 388 4.06 -0.74 -15.35
CA ALA A 388 4.64 -0.66 -14.02
C ALA A 388 4.16 -1.81 -13.11
N PHE A 389 5.12 -2.57 -12.56
CA PHE A 389 4.90 -3.71 -11.67
C PHE A 389 5.62 -3.52 -10.34
N SER A 390 5.28 -4.32 -9.32
CA SER A 390 5.94 -4.26 -8.02
C SER A 390 7.39 -4.77 -8.11
N VAL A 391 8.26 -4.20 -7.30
CA VAL A 391 9.62 -4.72 -7.05
C VAL A 391 9.66 -5.36 -5.67
N ARG A 392 10.37 -6.49 -5.56
CA ARG A 392 10.60 -7.20 -4.31
C ARG A 392 12.02 -7.75 -4.32
N CYS A 393 12.87 -7.19 -3.47
CA CYS A 393 14.31 -7.41 -3.56
C CYS A 393 14.75 -8.72 -2.88
N LEU A 394 15.79 -9.31 -3.46
CA LEU A 394 16.53 -10.45 -2.92
C LEU A 394 17.88 -9.95 -2.40
N ARG A 395 18.39 -10.50 -1.30
CA ARG A 395 19.70 -10.13 -0.73
C ARG A 395 20.84 -10.86 -1.44
N ASP A 396 21.96 -10.17 -1.58
CA ASP A 396 23.25 -10.71 -2.04
C ASP A 396 23.84 -11.78 -1.09
#